data_AF-C8VL85-F1
#
_entry.id   AF-C8VL85-F1
#
_cell.length_a   1.000
_cell.length_b   1.000
_cell.length_c   1.000
_cell.angle_alpha   90.00
_cell.angle_beta   90.00
_cell.angle_gamma   90.00
#
_symmetry.space_group_name_H-M   'P 1'
#
loop_
_entity.id
_entity.type
_entity.pdbx_description
1 polymer ?
#
loop_
_entity_poly.entity_id
_entity_poly.type
_entity_poly.pdbx_seq_one_letter_code
_entity_poly.pdbx_strand_id
1 'polypeptide(L)'
;MTKSNLLIFGATGAIGSYITAAITDARDEFGRIGIFTSQSTLTKKTKEINALREKAVDILVGDVTSKDEVLKAFDGFDTVVSALGRGVIAQQVHLVQWADESPQIKRFLPSEYGTDIEYSLASANEKPHQQKLKVRAAIRETKNLEYAFVVTGPYADVPFYLGASKNPRGGSFDVKNKKAVLLGDGNGRISLVACADVGKFVVHTLTHWDKARGRALKLNSFTTTPNDILAEFEKQTGNKWSVEYTSLKQLKQYEKEAWEKGEPDATTLTLRRIWTEGGTLYERRDNEDIGAENTTTLEEAVNGAIKTQLGQ
;
A
#
# COMPACT_ATOMS: atom_id res chain seq x y z
N MET A 1 9.01 27.72 -3.23
CA MET A 1 9.67 26.88 -2.20
C MET A 1 10.72 26.03 -2.90
N THR A 2 11.81 25.68 -2.21
CA THR A 2 12.78 24.70 -2.73
C THR A 2 12.12 23.33 -2.82
N LYS A 3 12.28 22.63 -3.95
CA LYS A 3 11.74 21.29 -4.16
C LYS A 3 12.43 20.29 -3.22
N SER A 4 11.67 19.34 -2.67
CA SER A 4 12.21 18.31 -1.77
C SER A 4 13.12 17.33 -2.51
N ASN A 5 14.20 16.93 -1.84
CA ASN A 5 15.08 15.85 -2.27
C ASN A 5 14.64 14.53 -1.62
N LEU A 6 14.16 13.59 -2.43
CA LEU A 6 13.50 12.37 -1.97
C LEU A 6 14.43 11.16 -1.95
N LEU A 7 14.47 10.44 -0.83
CA LEU A 7 15.09 9.12 -0.72
C LEU A 7 14.02 8.05 -0.48
N ILE A 8 13.92 7.09 -1.39
CA ILE A 8 12.88 6.05 -1.38
C ILE A 8 13.46 4.70 -0.96
N PHE A 9 12.89 4.09 0.09
CA PHE A 9 13.22 2.73 0.51
C PHE A 9 12.17 1.74 -0.03
N GLY A 10 12.59 0.59 -0.54
CA GLY A 10 11.64 -0.40 -1.09
C GLY A 10 11.05 -0.01 -2.46
N ALA A 11 11.74 0.86 -3.21
CA ALA A 11 11.31 1.43 -4.48
C ALA A 11 10.94 0.43 -5.59
N THR A 12 11.46 -0.81 -5.53
CA THR A 12 11.15 -1.87 -6.51
C THR A 12 10.19 -2.93 -5.96
N GLY A 13 9.62 -2.71 -4.77
CA GLY A 13 8.62 -3.59 -4.16
C GLY A 13 7.25 -3.50 -4.83
N ALA A 14 6.31 -4.36 -4.42
CA ALA A 14 5.00 -4.46 -5.05
C ALA A 14 4.21 -3.15 -5.13
N ILE A 15 4.25 -2.33 -4.06
CA ILE A 15 3.68 -0.98 -4.08
C ILE A 15 4.72 0.09 -4.37
N GLY A 16 5.97 -0.13 -3.92
CA GLY A 16 7.05 0.82 -4.11
C GLY A 16 7.32 1.15 -5.57
N SER A 17 7.10 0.20 -6.49
CA SER A 17 7.24 0.46 -7.93
C SER A 17 6.22 1.48 -8.45
N TYR A 18 4.97 1.42 -7.98
CA TYR A 18 3.92 2.39 -8.36
C TYR A 18 4.18 3.77 -7.74
N ILE A 19 4.63 3.80 -6.49
CA ILE A 19 5.01 5.04 -5.80
C ILE A 19 6.20 5.70 -6.52
N THR A 20 7.24 4.93 -6.81
CA THR A 20 8.44 5.43 -7.50
C THR A 20 8.10 5.88 -8.91
N ALA A 21 7.27 5.13 -9.64
CA ALA A 21 6.81 5.52 -10.97
C ALA A 21 6.09 6.89 -10.93
N ALA A 22 5.09 7.05 -10.06
CA ALA A 22 4.35 8.31 -9.92
C ALA A 22 5.26 9.48 -9.53
N ILE A 23 6.20 9.27 -8.60
CA ILE A 23 7.20 10.27 -8.22
C ILE A 23 8.09 10.66 -9.42
N THR A 24 8.53 9.69 -10.22
CA THR A 24 9.35 9.97 -11.41
C THR A 24 8.56 10.61 -12.54
N ASP A 25 7.27 10.32 -12.66
CA ASP A 25 6.42 10.95 -13.68
C ASP A 25 6.09 12.40 -13.29
N ALA A 26 6.05 12.70 -11.98
CA ALA A 26 6.00 14.05 -11.41
C ALA A 26 7.40 14.62 -11.12
N ARG A 27 8.43 14.29 -11.92
CA ARG A 27 9.83 14.70 -11.67
C ARG A 27 9.98 16.20 -11.44
N ASP A 28 9.21 17.01 -12.15
CA ASP A 28 9.26 18.47 -12.06
C ASP A 28 8.75 19.01 -10.72
N GLU A 29 8.13 18.21 -9.86
CA GLU A 29 7.75 18.62 -8.50
C GLU A 29 8.89 18.43 -7.49
N PHE A 30 9.91 17.65 -7.84
CA PHE A 30 10.96 17.21 -6.92
C PHE A 30 12.35 17.68 -7.35
N GLY A 31 13.27 17.72 -6.39
CA GLY A 31 14.68 17.98 -6.64
C GLY A 31 15.40 16.70 -7.03
N ARG A 32 16.34 16.29 -6.19
CA ARG A 32 17.03 15.01 -6.28
C ARG A 32 16.07 13.87 -5.92
N ILE A 33 16.12 12.78 -6.67
CA ILE A 33 15.37 11.56 -6.37
C ILE A 33 16.37 10.41 -6.33
N GLY A 34 16.38 9.69 -5.21
CA GLY A 34 17.22 8.52 -5.01
C GLY A 34 16.43 7.36 -4.44
N ILE A 35 16.93 6.15 -4.68
CA ILE A 35 16.46 4.94 -4.00
C ILE A 35 17.57 4.36 -3.15
N PHE A 36 17.21 3.79 -2.00
CA PHE A 36 18.10 2.94 -1.22
C PHE A 36 17.69 1.47 -1.40
N THR A 37 18.60 0.66 -1.92
CA THR A 37 18.31 -0.72 -2.33
C THR A 37 19.43 -1.69 -1.96
N SER A 38 19.09 -2.96 -1.73
CA SER A 38 20.10 -3.98 -1.42
C SER A 38 20.87 -4.43 -2.65
N GLN A 39 22.10 -4.94 -2.43
CA GLN A 39 22.92 -5.56 -3.49
C GLN A 39 22.18 -6.71 -4.20
N SER A 40 21.37 -7.49 -3.46
CA SER A 40 20.58 -8.58 -4.05
C SER A 40 19.50 -8.05 -5.00
N THR A 41 18.88 -6.92 -4.67
CA THR A 41 17.87 -6.30 -5.54
C THR A 41 18.53 -5.72 -6.80
N LEU A 42 19.70 -5.11 -6.65
CA LEU A 42 20.48 -4.57 -7.78
C LEU A 42 20.75 -5.63 -8.86
N THR A 43 21.07 -6.86 -8.43
CA THR A 43 21.38 -7.97 -9.33
C THR A 43 20.16 -8.73 -9.83
N LYS A 44 19.09 -8.86 -9.02
CA LYS A 44 17.89 -9.63 -9.40
C LYS A 44 16.87 -8.82 -10.20
N LYS A 45 16.83 -7.49 -10.03
CA LYS A 45 15.85 -6.58 -10.65
C LYS A 45 16.52 -5.57 -11.57
N THR A 46 17.46 -6.05 -12.40
CA THR A 46 18.29 -5.18 -13.24
C THR A 46 17.47 -4.35 -14.22
N LYS A 47 16.37 -4.89 -14.75
CA LYS A 47 15.49 -4.17 -15.68
C LYS A 47 14.85 -2.96 -14.99
N GLU A 48 14.28 -3.16 -13.82
CA GLU A 48 13.65 -2.12 -13.02
C GLU A 48 14.66 -1.05 -12.58
N ILE A 49 15.85 -1.47 -12.14
CA ILE A 49 16.93 -0.55 -11.76
C ILE A 49 17.40 0.28 -12.96
N ASN A 50 17.57 -0.32 -14.14
CA ASN A 50 18.00 0.41 -15.32
C ASN A 50 16.94 1.41 -15.78
N ALA A 51 15.66 1.05 -15.75
CA ALA A 51 14.57 1.99 -16.04
C ALA A 51 14.58 3.20 -15.08
N LEU A 52 14.91 3.00 -13.79
CA LEU A 52 15.05 4.10 -12.84
C LEU A 52 16.27 4.98 -13.15
N ARG A 53 17.40 4.40 -13.57
CA ARG A 53 18.58 5.17 -14.02
C ARG A 53 18.27 6.04 -15.24
N GLU A 54 17.53 5.50 -16.21
CA GLU A 54 17.08 6.25 -17.40
C GLU A 54 16.19 7.44 -17.02
N LYS A 55 15.40 7.30 -15.94
CA LYS A 55 14.64 8.40 -15.33
C LYS A 55 15.46 9.28 -14.38
N ALA A 56 16.80 9.24 -14.45
CA ALA A 56 17.73 10.01 -13.63
C ALA A 56 17.49 9.87 -12.11
N VAL A 57 17.18 8.66 -11.66
CA VAL A 57 17.07 8.31 -10.23
C VAL A 57 18.41 7.77 -9.73
N ASP A 58 18.90 8.33 -8.63
CA ASP A 58 20.14 7.86 -8.00
C ASP A 58 19.93 6.48 -7.36
N ILE A 59 20.86 5.56 -7.60
CA ILE A 59 20.79 4.20 -7.05
C ILE A 59 21.83 4.07 -5.93
N LEU A 60 21.38 4.20 -4.68
CA LEU A 60 22.21 4.00 -3.50
C LEU A 60 22.07 2.56 -3.04
N VAL A 61 23.20 1.89 -2.88
CA VAL A 61 23.24 0.47 -2.50
C VAL A 61 23.72 0.33 -1.07
N GLY A 62 22.98 -0.43 -0.27
CA GLY A 62 23.37 -0.74 1.10
C GLY A 62 22.40 -1.68 1.80
N ASP A 63 22.69 -1.94 3.07
CA ASP A 63 21.87 -2.72 3.99
C ASP A 63 21.02 -1.77 4.85
N VAL A 64 19.70 -1.97 4.80
CA VAL A 64 18.73 -1.19 5.58
C VAL A 64 18.85 -1.42 7.09
N THR A 65 19.57 -2.47 7.51
CA THR A 65 19.89 -2.78 8.90
C THR A 65 21.19 -2.13 9.39
N SER A 66 22.00 -1.58 8.48
CA SER A 66 23.24 -0.87 8.81
C SER A 66 22.98 0.62 9.03
N LYS A 67 23.16 1.08 10.28
CA LYS A 67 23.01 2.49 10.64
C LYS A 67 23.91 3.39 9.79
N ASP A 68 25.18 3.04 9.67
CA ASP A 68 26.18 3.86 8.98
C ASP A 68 25.88 4.01 7.48
N GLU A 69 25.45 2.92 6.83
CA GLU A 69 25.10 2.95 5.40
C GLU A 69 23.83 3.76 5.14
N VAL A 70 22.83 3.66 6.03
CA VAL A 70 21.61 4.45 5.94
C VAL A 70 21.88 5.93 6.19
N LEU A 71 22.66 6.28 7.23
CA LEU A 71 23.04 7.66 7.51
C LEU A 71 23.82 8.27 6.36
N LYS A 72 24.74 7.51 5.74
CA LYS A 72 25.45 7.94 4.53
C LYS A 72 24.49 8.17 3.36
N ALA A 73 23.48 7.33 3.20
CA ALA A 73 22.50 7.46 2.12
C ALA A 73 21.57 8.67 2.28
N PHE A 74 21.40 9.20 3.50
CA PHE A 74 20.65 10.45 3.73
C PHE A 74 21.34 11.69 3.16
N ASP A 75 22.62 11.60 2.77
CA ASP A 75 23.36 12.76 2.28
C ASP A 75 22.78 13.35 1.00
N GLY A 76 22.41 14.62 1.05
CA GLY A 76 21.76 15.35 -0.04
C GLY A 76 20.27 15.03 -0.22
N PHE A 77 19.61 14.44 0.78
CA PHE A 77 18.17 14.23 0.84
C PHE A 77 17.55 14.90 2.05
N ASP A 78 16.29 15.31 1.95
CA ASP A 78 15.54 15.95 3.04
C ASP A 78 14.23 15.22 3.38
N THR A 79 13.78 14.32 2.51
CA THR A 79 12.51 13.63 2.66
C THR A 79 12.67 12.14 2.42
N VAL A 80 12.26 11.32 3.38
CA VAL A 80 12.28 9.86 3.26
C VAL A 80 10.88 9.34 2.91
N VAL A 81 10.79 8.50 1.89
CA VAL A 81 9.59 7.73 1.55
C VAL A 81 9.90 6.25 1.71
N SER A 82 9.38 5.64 2.77
CA SER A 82 9.50 4.20 2.99
C SER A 82 8.33 3.48 2.33
N ALA A 83 8.65 2.55 1.43
CA ALA A 83 7.75 1.54 0.86
C ALA A 83 8.27 0.11 1.12
N LEU A 84 8.93 -0.07 2.28
CA LEU A 84 9.43 -1.37 2.73
C LEU A 84 8.29 -2.40 2.88
N GLY A 85 8.52 -3.60 2.37
CA GLY A 85 7.54 -4.69 2.45
C GLY A 85 7.37 -5.26 3.86
N ARG A 86 6.34 -6.10 4.04
CA ARG A 86 5.94 -6.66 5.35
C ARG A 86 7.10 -7.27 6.14
N GLY A 87 8.00 -7.99 5.48
CA GLY A 87 9.16 -8.63 6.11
C GLY A 87 10.19 -7.68 6.71
N VAL A 88 10.10 -6.37 6.43
CA VAL A 88 11.07 -5.35 6.83
C VAL A 88 10.40 -4.20 7.60
N ILE A 89 9.11 -4.32 7.95
CA ILE A 89 8.37 -3.25 8.66
C ILE A 89 8.99 -2.95 10.03
N ALA A 90 9.49 -3.97 10.74
CA ALA A 90 10.10 -3.77 12.05
C ALA A 90 11.35 -2.88 11.99
N GLN A 91 12.12 -2.96 10.90
CA GLN A 91 13.32 -2.13 10.70
C GLN A 91 12.98 -0.64 10.57
N GLN A 92 11.74 -0.29 10.22
CA GLN A 92 11.34 1.11 10.12
C GLN A 92 11.45 1.86 11.44
N VAL A 93 11.35 1.18 12.60
CA VAL A 93 11.56 1.83 13.91
C VAL A 93 12.97 2.44 13.97
N HIS A 94 13.98 1.68 13.55
CA HIS A 94 15.36 2.17 13.47
C HIS A 94 15.54 3.21 12.38
N LEU A 95 14.93 3.00 11.20
CA LEU A 95 15.01 3.96 10.10
C LEU A 95 14.44 5.34 10.50
N VAL A 96 13.35 5.36 11.27
CA VAL A 96 12.74 6.59 11.82
C VAL A 96 13.68 7.26 12.82
N GLN A 97 14.26 6.50 13.75
CA GLN A 97 15.22 7.02 14.73
C GLN A 97 16.44 7.64 14.04
N TRP A 98 17.03 6.96 13.05
CA TRP A 98 18.18 7.46 12.32
C TRP A 98 17.84 8.68 11.47
N ALA A 99 16.63 8.74 10.91
CA ALA A 99 16.15 9.94 10.23
C ALA A 99 16.00 11.12 11.20
N ASP A 100 15.49 10.91 12.41
CA ASP A 100 15.31 11.96 13.43
C ASP A 100 16.64 12.48 14.00
N GLU A 101 17.65 11.62 14.06
CA GLU A 101 19.03 11.98 14.41
C GLU A 101 19.77 12.72 13.28
N SER A 102 19.33 12.57 12.02
CA SER A 102 19.98 13.19 10.87
C SER A 102 19.60 14.65 10.74
N PRO A 103 20.57 15.60 10.71
CA PRO A 103 20.26 17.01 10.52
C PRO A 103 19.73 17.33 9.11
N GLN A 104 19.84 16.41 8.16
CA GLN A 104 19.41 16.61 6.76
C GLN A 104 17.94 16.25 6.56
N ILE A 105 17.47 15.16 7.17
CA ILE A 105 16.11 14.68 7.00
C ILE A 105 15.14 15.57 7.79
N LYS A 106 14.07 15.98 7.12
CA LYS A 106 13.00 16.85 7.65
C LYS A 106 11.65 16.16 7.63
N ARG A 107 11.40 15.32 6.63
CA ARG A 107 10.09 14.70 6.39
C ARG A 107 10.21 13.20 6.29
N PHE A 108 9.22 12.50 6.83
CA PHE A 108 9.16 11.04 6.79
C PHE A 108 7.76 10.53 6.46
N LEU A 109 7.66 9.76 5.37
CA LEU A 109 6.49 8.97 4.99
C LEU A 109 6.78 7.49 5.24
N PRO A 110 6.20 6.86 6.27
CA PRO A 110 6.40 5.44 6.54
C PRO A 110 5.65 4.53 5.56
N SER A 111 6.03 3.24 5.55
CA SER A 111 5.35 2.19 4.79
C SER A 111 4.00 1.85 5.43
N GLU A 112 2.98 2.62 5.05
CA GLU A 112 1.60 2.52 5.53
C GLU A 112 0.68 1.93 4.44
N TYR A 113 0.41 2.67 3.36
CA TYR A 113 -0.23 2.28 2.09
C TYR A 113 -1.25 1.13 2.16
N GLY A 114 -2.12 1.13 3.16
CA GLY A 114 -3.01 0.02 3.42
C GLY A 114 -4.13 0.42 4.33
N THR A 115 -4.78 -0.55 4.96
CA THR A 115 -5.79 -0.31 5.99
C THR A 115 -5.20 0.47 7.15
N ASP A 116 -5.97 1.42 7.68
CA ASP A 116 -5.58 2.13 8.89
C ASP A 116 -5.35 1.12 10.01
N ILE A 117 -4.18 1.16 10.63
CA ILE A 117 -3.84 0.28 11.75
C ILE A 117 -4.37 0.79 13.09
N GLU A 118 -5.12 1.90 13.08
CA GLU A 118 -5.79 2.50 14.24
C GLU A 118 -7.28 2.75 13.93
N TYR A 119 -7.89 1.96 13.04
CA TYR A 119 -9.30 2.12 12.60
C TYR A 119 -10.34 1.92 13.72
N SER A 120 -9.99 1.14 14.74
CA SER A 120 -10.81 0.90 15.94
C SER A 120 -9.97 0.35 17.10
N LEU A 121 -10.57 0.24 18.29
CA LEU A 121 -9.92 -0.40 19.46
C LEU A 121 -9.45 -1.83 19.20
N ALA A 122 -10.10 -2.56 18.27
CA ALA A 122 -9.69 -3.93 17.93
C ALA A 122 -8.28 -3.98 17.32
N SER A 123 -7.84 -2.91 16.66
CA SER A 123 -6.56 -2.84 15.94
C SER A 123 -5.35 -3.15 16.82
N ALA A 124 -5.42 -2.82 18.11
CA ALA A 124 -4.37 -3.09 19.09
C ALA A 124 -4.05 -4.59 19.22
N ASN A 125 -5.00 -5.47 18.89
CA ASN A 125 -4.84 -6.93 18.97
C ASN A 125 -4.71 -7.59 17.58
N GLU A 126 -4.80 -6.82 16.49
CA GLU A 126 -4.68 -7.36 15.14
C GLU A 126 -3.23 -7.72 14.84
N LYS A 127 -2.94 -9.02 14.68
CA LYS A 127 -1.58 -9.53 14.41
C LYS A 127 -0.89 -8.82 13.23
N PRO A 128 -1.58 -8.55 12.09
CA PRO A 128 -0.95 -7.86 10.96
C PRO A 128 -0.56 -6.41 11.21
N HIS A 129 -1.12 -5.76 12.25
CA HIS A 129 -0.96 -4.34 12.55
C HIS A 129 0.19 -4.06 13.53
N GLN A 130 0.58 -5.04 14.35
CA GLN A 130 1.49 -4.88 15.49
C GLN A 130 2.81 -4.16 15.16
N GLN A 131 3.46 -4.52 14.05
CA GLN A 131 4.73 -3.90 13.69
C GLN A 131 4.55 -2.44 13.24
N LYS A 132 3.47 -2.13 12.52
CA LYS A 132 3.18 -0.74 12.11
C LYS A 132 2.77 0.12 13.31
N LEU A 133 2.08 -0.43 14.30
CA LEU A 133 1.77 0.28 15.55
C LEU A 133 3.05 0.75 16.26
N LYS A 134 4.08 -0.12 16.31
CA LYS A 134 5.40 0.26 16.84
C LYS A 134 6.07 1.36 16.01
N VAL A 135 5.92 1.33 14.68
CA VAL A 135 6.45 2.37 13.79
C VAL A 135 5.73 3.71 14.01
N ARG A 136 4.39 3.73 14.09
CA ARG A 136 3.64 4.96 14.40
C ARG A 136 4.02 5.52 15.78
N ALA A 137 4.22 4.66 16.78
CA ALA A 137 4.71 5.08 18.10
C ALA A 137 6.08 5.75 18.00
N ALA A 138 7.05 5.10 17.34
CA ALA A 138 8.39 5.65 17.13
C ALA A 138 8.36 6.99 16.38
N ILE A 139 7.50 7.12 15.36
CA ILE A 139 7.34 8.39 14.61
C ILE A 139 6.80 9.51 15.50
N ARG A 140 5.84 9.22 16.37
CA ARG A 140 5.27 10.23 17.29
C ARG A 140 6.26 10.68 18.37
N GLU A 141 7.28 9.89 18.66
CA GLU A 141 8.36 10.23 19.61
C GLU A 141 9.47 11.08 18.99
N THR A 142 9.49 11.24 17.66
CA THR A 142 10.47 12.07 16.94
C THR A 142 10.32 13.55 17.29
N LYS A 143 11.42 14.29 17.25
CA LYS A 143 11.46 15.72 17.62
C LYS A 143 11.76 16.63 16.43
N ASN A 144 12.44 16.10 15.43
CA ASN A 144 12.99 16.85 14.30
C ASN A 144 12.29 16.50 12.98
N LEU A 145 11.40 15.50 12.97
CA LEU A 145 10.71 15.04 11.77
C LEU A 145 9.26 15.52 11.72
N GLU A 146 8.89 16.09 10.57
CA GLU A 146 7.50 16.14 10.15
C GLU A 146 7.13 14.79 9.52
N TYR A 147 5.89 14.35 9.70
CA TYR A 147 5.41 13.07 9.15
C TYR A 147 3.98 13.19 8.62
N ALA A 148 3.59 12.24 7.78
CA ALA A 148 2.20 11.97 7.44
C ALA A 148 2.03 10.45 7.24
N PHE A 149 0.84 9.91 7.49
CA PHE A 149 0.53 8.51 7.19
C PHE A 149 -0.41 8.44 6.00
N VAL A 150 0.01 7.78 4.91
CA VAL A 150 -0.81 7.58 3.71
C VAL A 150 -1.57 6.26 3.87
N VAL A 151 -2.85 6.35 4.22
CA VAL A 151 -3.73 5.20 4.52
C VAL A 151 -4.70 5.02 3.37
N THR A 152 -4.55 3.96 2.58
CA THR A 152 -5.24 3.81 1.30
C THR A 152 -6.31 2.70 1.28
N GLY A 153 -6.26 1.78 2.25
CA GLY A 153 -7.06 0.56 2.22
C GLY A 153 -6.49 -0.56 1.32
N PRO A 154 -7.26 -1.64 1.09
CA PRO A 154 -6.88 -2.77 0.23
C PRO A 154 -6.68 -2.38 -1.24
N TYR A 155 -5.66 -2.97 -1.85
CA TYR A 155 -5.37 -2.82 -3.28
C TYR A 155 -6.39 -3.58 -4.12
N ALA A 156 -6.95 -2.91 -5.13
CA ALA A 156 -7.92 -3.49 -6.06
C ALA A 156 -7.24 -4.46 -7.05
N ASP A 157 -6.05 -4.10 -7.54
CA ASP A 157 -5.35 -4.73 -8.66
C ASP A 157 -5.08 -6.23 -8.49
N VAL A 158 -4.75 -6.93 -9.57
CA VAL A 158 -4.29 -8.33 -9.52
C VAL A 158 -2.82 -8.36 -9.07
N PRO A 159 -2.42 -9.26 -8.15
CA PRO A 159 -3.16 -10.41 -7.61
C PRO A 159 -3.84 -10.15 -6.25
N PHE A 160 -4.23 -8.90 -5.95
CA PHE A 160 -4.84 -8.49 -4.68
C PHE A 160 -6.37 -8.71 -4.66
N TYR A 161 -7.17 -7.66 -4.42
CA TYR A 161 -8.58 -7.84 -4.09
C TYR A 161 -9.40 -8.44 -5.24
N LEU A 162 -9.17 -7.97 -6.47
CA LEU A 162 -9.89 -8.37 -7.69
C LEU A 162 -9.22 -9.55 -8.44
N GLY A 163 -8.25 -10.22 -7.82
CA GLY A 163 -7.54 -11.35 -8.42
C GLY A 163 -8.14 -12.72 -8.08
N ALA A 164 -7.78 -13.71 -8.91
CA ALA A 164 -7.98 -15.11 -8.58
C ALA A 164 -7.06 -15.50 -7.41
N SER A 165 -7.63 -16.04 -6.33
CA SER A 165 -6.90 -16.47 -5.15
C SER A 165 -6.61 -17.97 -5.21
N LYS A 166 -5.40 -18.38 -4.81
CA LYS A 166 -5.07 -19.80 -4.56
C LYS A 166 -5.86 -20.37 -3.37
N ASN A 167 -6.36 -19.50 -2.50
CA ASN A 167 -7.18 -19.84 -1.36
C ASN A 167 -8.53 -19.10 -1.43
N PRO A 168 -9.45 -19.58 -2.27
CA PRO A 168 -10.67 -18.84 -2.61
C PRO A 168 -11.63 -18.67 -1.41
N ARG A 169 -11.47 -19.44 -0.33
CA ARG A 169 -12.23 -19.25 0.93
C ARG A 169 -11.97 -17.90 1.61
N GLY A 170 -10.91 -17.19 1.21
CA GLY A 170 -10.62 -15.82 1.62
C GLY A 170 -11.15 -14.75 0.65
N GLY A 171 -12.00 -15.15 -0.29
CA GLY A 171 -12.50 -14.32 -1.39
C GLY A 171 -11.66 -14.47 -2.66
N SER A 172 -12.32 -14.46 -3.82
CA SER A 172 -11.66 -14.62 -5.13
C SER A 172 -12.53 -14.10 -6.26
N PHE A 173 -11.90 -13.50 -7.28
CA PHE A 173 -12.53 -13.19 -8.57
C PHE A 173 -11.71 -13.83 -9.69
N ASP A 174 -12.13 -15.02 -10.13
CA ASP A 174 -11.45 -15.82 -11.14
C ASP A 174 -12.11 -15.62 -12.52
N VAL A 175 -11.50 -14.74 -13.31
CA VAL A 175 -11.99 -14.37 -14.64
C VAL A 175 -11.91 -15.55 -15.61
N LYS A 176 -10.88 -16.39 -15.52
CA LYS A 176 -10.68 -17.52 -16.45
C LYS A 176 -11.76 -18.57 -16.30
N ASN A 177 -12.09 -18.90 -15.06
CA ASN A 177 -13.09 -19.91 -14.75
C ASN A 177 -14.50 -19.33 -14.55
N LYS A 178 -14.66 -18.00 -14.61
CA LYS A 178 -15.92 -17.29 -14.34
C LYS A 178 -16.49 -17.69 -12.98
N LYS A 179 -15.64 -17.66 -11.95
CA LYS A 179 -15.99 -18.03 -10.57
C LYS A 179 -15.68 -16.88 -9.62
N ALA A 180 -16.60 -16.61 -8.71
CA ALA A 180 -16.37 -15.69 -7.62
C ALA A 180 -16.66 -16.36 -6.27
N VAL A 181 -15.85 -16.02 -5.27
CA VAL A 181 -16.18 -16.23 -3.87
C VAL A 181 -16.29 -14.87 -3.21
N LEU A 182 -17.51 -14.48 -2.87
CA LEU A 182 -17.79 -13.19 -2.23
C LEU A 182 -17.69 -13.33 -0.71
N LEU A 183 -17.24 -12.26 -0.06
CA LEU A 183 -17.12 -12.24 1.40
C LEU A 183 -18.34 -11.60 2.05
N GLY A 184 -18.73 -12.14 3.20
CA GLY A 184 -19.92 -11.70 3.93
C GLY A 184 -21.20 -12.13 3.21
N ASP A 185 -22.16 -11.20 3.12
CA ASP A 185 -23.41 -11.34 2.37
C ASP A 185 -23.33 -10.71 0.96
N GLY A 186 -22.16 -10.20 0.59
CA GLY A 186 -21.92 -9.50 -0.67
C GLY A 186 -22.34 -8.03 -0.71
N ASN A 187 -23.04 -7.51 0.31
CA ASN A 187 -23.55 -6.13 0.37
C ASN A 187 -22.76 -5.22 1.32
N GLY A 188 -21.89 -5.79 2.15
CA GLY A 188 -20.95 -5.02 2.97
C GLY A 188 -20.09 -4.09 2.11
N ARG A 189 -20.10 -2.80 2.42
CA ARG A 189 -19.30 -1.80 1.69
C ARG A 189 -17.81 -1.98 2.00
N ILE A 190 -16.98 -1.76 0.99
CA ILE A 190 -15.52 -1.77 1.08
C ILE A 190 -14.95 -0.62 0.27
N SER A 191 -13.90 0.02 0.80
CA SER A 191 -13.15 1.02 0.05
C SER A 191 -11.85 0.43 -0.46
N LEU A 192 -11.66 0.49 -1.78
CA LEU A 192 -10.49 -0.06 -2.47
C LEU A 192 -9.66 1.07 -3.07
N VAL A 193 -8.39 0.78 -3.31
CA VAL A 193 -7.48 1.68 -4.01
C VAL A 193 -6.80 0.95 -5.17
N ALA A 194 -6.67 1.59 -6.33
CA ALA A 194 -5.79 1.10 -7.37
C ALA A 194 -4.32 1.39 -7.00
N CYS A 195 -3.40 0.45 -7.23
CA CYS A 195 -1.98 0.61 -6.91
C CYS A 195 -1.38 1.87 -7.57
N ALA A 196 -1.82 2.21 -8.78
CA ALA A 196 -1.43 3.46 -9.45
C ALA A 196 -1.86 4.72 -8.68
N ASP A 197 -3.06 4.72 -8.10
CA ASP A 197 -3.53 5.86 -7.30
C ASP A 197 -2.80 5.98 -5.96
N VAL A 198 -2.29 4.88 -5.39
CA VAL A 198 -1.40 4.98 -4.22
C VAL A 198 -0.17 5.83 -4.53
N GLY A 199 0.41 5.67 -5.73
CA GLY A 199 1.52 6.50 -6.17
C GLY A 199 1.12 7.98 -6.30
N LYS A 200 -0.05 8.25 -6.91
CA LYS A 200 -0.59 9.63 -6.98
C LYS A 200 -0.81 10.22 -5.59
N PHE A 201 -1.39 9.46 -4.66
CA PHE A 201 -1.63 9.90 -3.30
C PHE A 201 -0.34 10.26 -2.55
N VAL A 202 0.76 9.52 -2.77
CA VAL A 202 2.07 9.89 -2.23
C VAL A 202 2.57 11.21 -2.83
N VAL A 203 2.46 11.38 -4.16
CA VAL A 203 2.85 12.64 -4.82
C VAL A 203 2.02 13.82 -4.30
N HIS A 204 0.70 13.68 -4.20
CA HIS A 204 -0.18 14.71 -3.66
C HIS A 204 0.13 15.02 -2.20
N THR A 205 0.42 14.00 -1.39
CA THR A 205 0.84 14.18 0.01
C THR A 205 2.13 15.00 0.12
N LEU A 206 3.13 14.69 -0.72
CA LEU A 206 4.42 15.39 -0.75
C LEU A 206 4.31 16.84 -1.23
N THR A 207 3.48 17.09 -2.24
CA THR A 207 3.31 18.43 -2.85
C THR A 207 2.34 19.32 -2.08
N HIS A 208 1.45 18.74 -1.27
CA HIS A 208 0.50 19.46 -0.40
C HIS A 208 0.81 19.24 1.08
N TRP A 209 2.10 19.24 1.42
CA TRP A 209 2.59 18.84 2.74
C TRP A 209 1.94 19.56 3.92
N ASP A 210 1.68 20.87 3.79
CA ASP A 210 1.05 21.66 4.86
C ASP A 210 -0.36 21.17 5.22
N LYS A 211 -1.06 20.55 4.27
CA LYS A 211 -2.38 19.95 4.48
C LYS A 211 -2.30 18.50 4.99
N ALA A 212 -1.15 17.85 4.80
CA ALA A 212 -0.93 16.44 5.11
C ALA A 212 -0.27 16.19 6.48
N ARG A 213 0.66 17.06 6.88
CA ARG A 213 1.56 16.82 8.01
C ARG A 213 0.82 16.61 9.33
N GLY A 214 1.34 15.70 10.15
CA GLY A 214 0.83 15.35 11.48
C GLY A 214 -0.44 14.49 11.49
N ARG A 215 -0.88 13.97 10.34
CA ARG A 215 -2.17 13.26 10.22
C ARG A 215 -2.04 11.90 9.52
N ALA A 216 -3.02 11.03 9.77
CA ALA A 216 -3.29 9.87 8.93
C ALA A 216 -4.31 10.24 7.86
N LEU A 217 -3.87 10.34 6.61
CA LEU A 217 -4.68 10.65 5.45
C LEU A 217 -5.39 9.38 4.97
N LYS A 218 -6.70 9.38 5.11
CA LYS A 218 -7.60 8.29 4.72
C LYS A 218 -8.05 8.51 3.28
N LEU A 219 -7.37 7.84 2.36
CA LEU A 219 -7.53 7.99 0.92
C LEU A 219 -8.05 6.68 0.32
N ASN A 220 -8.78 6.74 -0.79
CA ASN A 220 -9.14 5.56 -1.56
C ASN A 220 -9.48 5.96 -3.00
N SER A 221 -9.56 4.99 -3.90
CA SER A 221 -9.99 5.24 -5.28
C SER A 221 -11.51 5.24 -5.40
N PHE A 222 -12.17 4.23 -4.81
CA PHE A 222 -13.63 4.10 -4.85
C PHE A 222 -14.16 3.27 -3.67
N THR A 223 -15.46 3.35 -3.43
CA THR A 223 -16.18 2.51 -2.45
C THR A 223 -17.26 1.72 -3.17
N THR A 224 -17.33 0.41 -2.91
CA THR A 224 -18.19 -0.52 -3.63
C THR A 224 -18.66 -1.65 -2.69
N THR A 225 -19.34 -2.67 -3.23
CA THR A 225 -19.65 -3.93 -2.55
C THR A 225 -19.12 -5.12 -3.36
N PRO A 226 -18.92 -6.31 -2.74
CA PRO A 226 -18.58 -7.51 -3.49
C PRO A 226 -19.59 -7.86 -4.61
N ASN A 227 -20.89 -7.59 -4.39
CA ASN A 227 -21.92 -7.78 -5.41
C ASN A 227 -21.77 -6.81 -6.59
N ASP A 228 -21.47 -5.53 -6.33
CA ASP A 228 -21.23 -4.54 -7.39
C ASP A 228 -19.96 -4.88 -8.21
N ILE A 229 -18.90 -5.35 -7.54
CA ILE A 229 -17.69 -5.83 -8.21
C ILE A 229 -18.02 -7.00 -9.14
N LEU A 230 -18.76 -8.00 -8.64
CA LEU A 230 -19.19 -9.15 -9.44
C LEU A 230 -20.04 -8.69 -10.63
N ALA A 231 -21.01 -7.80 -10.41
CA ALA A 231 -21.88 -7.29 -11.46
C ALA A 231 -21.07 -6.60 -12.57
N GLU A 232 -20.03 -5.83 -12.21
CA GLU A 232 -19.15 -5.18 -13.18
C GLU A 232 -18.29 -6.20 -13.95
N PHE A 233 -17.80 -7.26 -13.29
CA PHE A 233 -17.13 -8.37 -13.97
C PHE A 233 -18.06 -9.08 -14.98
N GLU A 234 -19.29 -9.39 -14.58
CA GLU A 234 -20.27 -10.05 -15.45
C GLU A 234 -20.65 -9.17 -16.63
N LYS A 235 -20.82 -7.85 -16.41
CA LYS A 235 -21.08 -6.85 -17.45
C LYS A 235 -19.95 -6.81 -18.49
N GLN A 236 -18.69 -6.67 -18.05
CA GLN A 236 -17.56 -6.53 -18.98
C GLN A 236 -17.16 -7.85 -19.66
N THR A 237 -17.39 -8.99 -19.01
CA THR A 237 -17.13 -10.31 -19.60
C THR A 237 -18.30 -10.86 -20.41
N GLY A 238 -19.48 -10.26 -20.31
CA GLY A 238 -20.70 -10.69 -21.02
C GLY A 238 -21.23 -12.06 -20.57
N ASN A 239 -20.88 -12.51 -19.36
CA ASN A 239 -21.23 -13.84 -18.87
C ASN A 239 -21.63 -13.79 -17.40
N LYS A 240 -22.58 -14.66 -17.01
CA LYS A 240 -22.85 -14.93 -15.60
C LYS A 240 -21.78 -15.83 -14.99
N TRP A 241 -21.43 -15.58 -13.74
CA TRP A 241 -20.39 -16.31 -13.02
C TRP A 241 -21.01 -17.30 -12.02
N SER A 242 -20.28 -18.35 -11.69
CA SER A 242 -20.61 -19.21 -10.56
C SER A 242 -20.19 -18.52 -9.26
N VAL A 243 -21.12 -18.33 -8.34
CA VAL A 243 -20.90 -17.53 -7.12
C VAL A 243 -21.03 -18.40 -5.88
N GLU A 244 -20.02 -18.34 -5.02
CA GLU A 244 -20.06 -18.85 -3.66
C GLU A 244 -19.89 -17.70 -2.66
N TYR A 245 -20.28 -17.93 -1.42
CA TYR A 245 -20.15 -16.96 -0.34
C TYR A 245 -19.35 -17.55 0.81
N THR A 246 -18.40 -16.78 1.32
CA THR A 246 -17.80 -17.03 2.63
C THR A 246 -18.37 -16.02 3.62
N SER A 247 -19.27 -16.49 4.49
CA SER A 247 -19.84 -15.66 5.56
C SER A 247 -18.75 -15.14 6.50
N LEU A 248 -19.01 -14.03 7.19
CA LEU A 248 -18.08 -13.49 8.19
C LEU A 248 -17.74 -14.52 9.29
N LYS A 249 -18.69 -15.37 9.67
CA LYS A 249 -18.48 -16.45 10.64
C LYS A 249 -17.47 -17.48 10.12
N GLN A 250 -17.62 -17.93 8.87
CA GLN A 250 -16.66 -18.85 8.25
C GLN A 250 -15.29 -18.19 8.10
N LEU A 251 -15.24 -16.92 7.69
CA LEU A 251 -13.98 -16.20 7.53
C LEU A 251 -13.18 -16.09 8.84
N LYS A 252 -13.86 -15.79 9.96
CA LYS A 252 -13.28 -15.82 11.32
C LYS A 252 -12.75 -17.21 11.70
N GLN A 253 -13.48 -18.26 11.36
CA GLN A 253 -13.04 -19.63 11.60
C GLN A 253 -11.78 -19.96 10.79
N TYR A 254 -11.76 -19.66 9.48
CA TYR A 254 -10.61 -19.90 8.62
C TYR A 254 -9.38 -19.11 9.07
N GLU A 255 -9.55 -17.85 9.46
CA GLU A 255 -8.47 -17.04 10.04
C GLU A 255 -7.89 -17.69 11.29
N LYS A 256 -8.75 -18.12 12.23
CA LYS A 256 -8.31 -18.77 13.47
C LYS A 256 -7.51 -20.04 13.18
N GLU A 257 -8.06 -20.93 12.36
CA GLU A 257 -7.40 -22.19 11.99
C GLU A 257 -6.07 -21.93 11.27
N ALA A 258 -6.02 -20.95 10.37
CA ALA A 258 -4.81 -20.58 9.65
C ALA A 258 -3.71 -20.10 10.61
N TRP A 259 -4.05 -19.31 11.63
CA TRP A 259 -3.09 -18.91 12.65
C TRP A 259 -2.62 -20.06 13.53
N GLU A 260 -3.51 -20.97 13.93
CA GLU A 260 -3.18 -22.15 14.75
C GLU A 260 -2.24 -23.11 14.01
N LYS A 261 -2.44 -23.25 12.69
CA LYS A 261 -1.65 -24.13 11.83
C LYS A 261 -0.40 -23.47 11.24
N GLY A 262 -0.20 -22.16 11.48
CA GLY A 262 0.92 -21.42 10.89
C GLY A 262 0.85 -21.29 9.36
N GLU A 263 -0.37 -21.25 8.81
CA GLU A 263 -0.57 -21.15 7.35
C GLU A 263 -0.10 -19.78 6.82
N PRO A 264 0.55 -19.73 5.64
CA PRO A 264 1.02 -18.48 5.04
C PRO A 264 -0.08 -17.43 4.81
N ASP A 265 -1.32 -17.87 4.59
CA ASP A 265 -2.47 -17.00 4.28
C ASP A 265 -3.15 -16.41 5.53
N ALA A 266 -2.72 -16.76 6.75
CA ALA A 266 -3.39 -16.31 7.98
C ALA A 266 -3.48 -14.77 8.06
N THR A 267 -2.43 -14.07 7.63
CA THR A 267 -2.41 -12.61 7.54
C THR A 267 -3.43 -12.08 6.52
N THR A 268 -3.53 -12.72 5.35
CA THR A 268 -4.49 -12.35 4.31
C THR A 268 -5.92 -12.55 4.78
N LEU A 269 -6.21 -13.66 5.46
CA LEU A 269 -7.54 -13.93 6.03
C LEU A 269 -7.92 -12.91 7.11
N THR A 270 -6.96 -12.54 7.98
CA THR A 270 -7.16 -11.48 8.98
C THR A 270 -7.56 -10.16 8.32
N LEU A 271 -6.81 -9.74 7.29
CA LEU A 271 -7.10 -8.50 6.56
C LEU A 271 -8.45 -8.56 5.83
N ARG A 272 -8.75 -9.67 5.14
CA ARG A 272 -10.05 -9.89 4.48
C ARG A 272 -11.19 -9.83 5.47
N ARG A 273 -11.04 -10.38 6.68
CA ARG A 273 -12.03 -10.23 7.77
C ARG A 273 -12.21 -8.76 8.13
N ILE A 274 -11.13 -8.05 8.47
CA ILE A 274 -11.19 -6.63 8.86
C ILE A 274 -11.94 -5.82 7.80
N TRP A 275 -11.67 -6.05 6.51
CA TRP A 275 -12.34 -5.33 5.43
C TRP A 275 -13.82 -5.70 5.31
N THR A 276 -14.16 -6.98 5.50
CA THR A 276 -15.55 -7.47 5.49
C THR A 276 -16.35 -6.91 6.68
N GLU A 277 -15.69 -6.62 7.80
CA GLU A 277 -16.28 -5.94 8.98
C GLU A 277 -16.36 -4.41 8.82
N GLY A 278 -15.94 -3.86 7.68
CA GLY A 278 -15.99 -2.43 7.42
C GLY A 278 -14.79 -1.64 7.95
N GLY A 279 -13.69 -2.29 8.35
CA GLY A 279 -12.47 -1.61 8.86
C GLY A 279 -11.72 -0.74 7.84
N THR A 280 -12.25 -0.61 6.63
CA THR A 280 -11.78 0.30 5.57
C THR A 280 -12.71 1.47 5.34
N LEU A 281 -13.85 1.51 6.03
CA LEU A 281 -14.86 2.57 5.94
C LEU A 281 -14.54 3.61 7.00
N TYR A 282 -14.38 4.85 6.56
CA TYR A 282 -14.13 5.98 7.44
C TYR A 282 -15.21 7.04 7.20
N GLU A 283 -15.53 7.80 8.24
CA GLU A 283 -16.55 8.86 8.20
C GLU A 283 -16.25 9.91 7.13
N ARG A 284 -14.96 10.19 6.90
CA ARG A 284 -14.47 11.16 5.93
C ARG A 284 -13.26 10.59 5.18
N ARG A 285 -13.15 10.95 3.90
CA ARG A 285 -11.95 10.77 3.08
C ARG A 285 -11.20 12.07 2.96
N ASP A 286 -9.88 11.98 2.90
CA ASP A 286 -8.99 13.14 2.82
C ASP A 286 -8.53 13.42 1.37
N ASN A 287 -9.16 12.80 0.35
CA ASN A 287 -8.79 12.99 -1.07
C ASN A 287 -8.84 14.47 -1.47
N GLU A 288 -9.94 15.15 -1.16
CA GLU A 288 -10.15 16.58 -1.43
C GLU A 288 -9.11 17.47 -0.71
N ASP A 289 -8.70 17.10 0.51
CA ASP A 289 -7.74 17.87 1.30
C ASP A 289 -6.45 18.06 0.50
N ILE A 290 -5.97 17.01 -0.17
CA ILE A 290 -4.73 17.02 -0.95
C ILE A 290 -4.96 17.14 -2.47
N GLY A 291 -6.19 17.40 -2.91
CA GLY A 291 -6.55 17.54 -4.33
C GLY A 291 -6.43 16.24 -5.15
N ALA A 292 -6.56 15.08 -4.53
CA ALA A 292 -6.41 13.76 -5.15
C ALA A 292 -7.77 13.08 -5.44
N GLU A 293 -8.66 13.81 -6.12
CA GLU A 293 -10.03 13.36 -6.43
C GLU A 293 -10.12 12.57 -7.74
N ASN A 294 -9.20 12.81 -8.67
CA ASN A 294 -9.16 12.09 -9.94
C ASN A 294 -8.53 10.69 -9.77
N THR A 295 -9.36 9.75 -9.35
CA THR A 295 -8.99 8.37 -9.03
C THR A 295 -9.59 7.36 -9.99
N THR A 296 -8.98 6.18 -10.03
CA THR A 296 -9.47 5.02 -10.76
C THR A 296 -10.87 4.66 -10.30
N THR A 297 -11.75 4.36 -11.24
CA THR A 297 -13.13 3.92 -10.98
C THR A 297 -13.20 2.39 -10.79
N LEU A 298 -14.35 1.89 -10.31
CA LEU A 298 -14.63 0.45 -10.26
C LEU A 298 -14.53 -0.20 -11.65
N GLU A 299 -15.09 0.45 -12.67
CA GLU A 299 -15.10 -0.03 -14.05
C GLU A 299 -13.68 -0.20 -14.61
N GLU A 300 -12.81 0.80 -14.41
CA GLU A 300 -11.41 0.74 -14.83
C GLU A 300 -10.63 -0.33 -14.07
N ALA A 301 -10.84 -0.44 -12.75
CA ALA A 301 -10.16 -1.45 -11.93
C ALA A 301 -10.54 -2.88 -12.34
N VAL A 302 -11.83 -3.13 -12.60
CA VAL A 302 -12.31 -4.42 -13.12
C VAL A 302 -11.78 -4.68 -14.53
N ASN A 303 -11.74 -3.68 -15.40
CA ASN A 303 -11.18 -3.81 -16.73
C ASN A 303 -9.70 -4.24 -16.69
N GLY A 304 -8.91 -3.57 -15.85
CA GLY A 304 -7.50 -3.90 -15.63
C GLY A 304 -7.33 -5.32 -15.07
N ALA A 305 -8.20 -5.74 -14.13
CA ALA A 305 -8.17 -7.09 -13.59
C ALA A 305 -8.48 -8.16 -14.65
N ILE A 306 -9.47 -7.94 -15.51
CA ILE A 306 -9.81 -8.84 -16.63
C ILE A 306 -8.61 -8.99 -17.57
N LYS A 307 -8.04 -7.88 -18.05
CA LYS A 307 -6.89 -7.89 -18.95
C LYS A 307 -5.70 -8.65 -18.34
N THR A 308 -5.36 -8.32 -17.09
CA THR A 308 -4.25 -8.97 -16.37
C THR A 308 -4.48 -10.48 -16.23
N GLN A 309 -5.68 -10.92 -15.87
CA GLN A 309 -5.96 -12.35 -15.71
C GLN A 309 -5.98 -13.09 -17.05
N LEU A 310 -6.41 -12.45 -18.15
CA LEU A 310 -6.44 -13.05 -19.48
C LEU A 310 -5.10 -12.94 -20.25
N GLY A 311 -4.14 -12.18 -19.74
CA GLY A 311 -2.85 -11.95 -20.40
C GLY A 311 -2.95 -11.01 -21.61
N GLN A 312 -3.87 -10.04 -21.54
CA GLN A 312 -4.12 -9.01 -22.57
C GLN A 312 -3.42 -7.70 -22.23
#